data_AF-A0A4U0Z8E3-F1
#
_entry.id   AF-A0A4U0Z8E3-F1
#
_cell.length_a   1.000
_cell.length_b   1.000
_cell.length_c   1.000
_cell.angle_alpha   90.00
_cell.angle_beta   90.00
_cell.angle_gamma   90.00
#
_symmetry.space_group_name_H-M   'P 1'
#
loop_
_entity.id
_entity.type
_entity.pdbx_description
1 polymer ?
#
loop_
_entity_poly.entity_id
_entity_poly.type
_entity_poly.pdbx_seq_one_letter_code
_entity_poly.pdbx_strand_id
1 'polypeptide(L)'
;MVRHVWGFEEKSVFAVLALCICSFGLYVIYRLWQLSHVINPRVENPISRAFTATAICIHVLSLLGILCYFLFPAPPALLLTAKLLHLLSSLFHVVWIIKVRNRLNTINNNKKGDVLWLNALLSSFFHVIYFQYKINQTVDSGRTKKLEA
;
A
#
# COMPACT_ATOMS: atom_id res chain seq x y z
N MET A 1 12.66 9.41 23.67
CA MET A 1 13.26 9.11 22.34
C MET A 1 12.28 9.59 21.27
N VAL A 2 12.65 10.64 20.53
CA VAL A 2 11.76 11.33 19.59
C VAL A 2 11.49 10.42 18.37
N ARG A 3 10.23 10.03 18.16
CA ARG A 3 9.79 9.28 16.97
C ARG A 3 9.71 10.25 15.79
N HIS A 4 10.84 10.53 15.15
CA HIS A 4 10.85 11.36 13.96
C HIS A 4 10.32 10.58 12.76
N VAL A 5 9.08 10.88 12.38
CA VAL A 5 8.42 10.38 11.18
C VAL A 5 8.88 11.21 9.98
N TRP A 6 10.16 11.13 9.60
CA TRP A 6 10.62 11.82 8.40
C TRP A 6 9.81 11.31 7.19
N GLY A 7 9.35 12.18 6.29
CA GLY A 7 8.77 11.81 4.99
C GLY A 7 7.43 11.02 4.94
N PHE A 8 6.70 10.84 6.04
CA PHE A 8 5.29 10.44 5.95
C PHE A 8 4.40 11.64 6.24
N GLU A 9 3.52 11.95 5.29
CA GLU A 9 2.57 13.05 5.40
C GLU A 9 1.23 12.58 5.96
N GLU A 10 0.64 13.43 6.79
CA GLU A 10 -0.78 13.32 7.13
C GLU A 10 -1.62 13.49 5.85
N LYS A 11 -2.60 12.60 5.67
CA LYS A 11 -3.56 12.68 4.56
C LYS A 11 -4.93 12.27 5.07
N SER A 12 -5.99 12.88 4.54
CA SER A 12 -7.36 12.46 4.87
C SER A 12 -7.59 10.98 4.51
N VAL A 13 -8.01 10.18 5.49
CA VAL A 13 -8.32 8.76 5.31
C VAL A 13 -9.51 8.60 4.36
N PHE A 14 -10.51 9.49 4.46
CA PHE A 14 -11.65 9.51 3.54
C PHE A 14 -11.24 9.86 2.12
N ALA A 15 -10.30 10.80 1.94
CA ALA A 15 -9.76 11.10 0.61
C ALA A 15 -9.00 9.90 0.03
N VAL A 16 -8.19 9.20 0.84
CA VAL A 16 -7.52 7.97 0.42
C VAL A 16 -8.51 6.88 0.05
N LEU A 17 -9.58 6.69 0.83
CA LEU A 17 -10.66 5.76 0.51
C LEU A 17 -11.36 6.13 -0.81
N ALA A 18 -11.74 7.40 -0.98
CA ALA A 18 -12.39 7.90 -2.19
C ALA A 18 -11.48 7.68 -3.41
N LEU A 19 -10.19 8.00 -3.33
CA LEU A 19 -9.24 7.75 -4.40
C LEU A 19 -9.11 6.25 -4.72
N CYS A 20 -9.08 5.36 -3.73
CA CYS A 20 -9.09 3.92 -3.96
C CYS A 20 -10.34 3.47 -4.74
N ILE A 21 -11.53 3.98 -4.40
CA ILE A 21 -12.79 3.62 -5.06
C ILE A 21 -12.85 4.23 -6.47
N CYS A 22 -12.65 5.54 -6.61
CA CYS A 22 -12.77 6.27 -7.87
C CYS A 22 -11.72 5.85 -8.91
N SER A 23 -10.57 5.32 -8.47
CA SER A 23 -9.52 4.80 -9.36
C SER A 23 -9.61 3.28 -9.60
N PHE A 24 -10.71 2.64 -9.18
CA PHE A 24 -10.90 1.18 -9.28
C PHE A 24 -9.72 0.39 -8.69
N GLY A 25 -9.16 0.87 -7.58
CA GLY A 25 -8.04 0.25 -6.88
C GLY A 25 -6.64 0.65 -7.38
N LEU A 26 -6.49 1.39 -8.49
CA LEU A 26 -5.17 1.83 -8.97
C LEU A 26 -4.43 2.68 -7.93
N TYR A 27 -5.16 3.50 -7.17
CA TYR A 27 -4.56 4.31 -6.11
C TYR A 27 -3.96 3.46 -4.99
N VAL A 28 -4.45 2.23 -4.74
CA VAL A 28 -3.82 1.30 -3.81
C VAL A 28 -2.40 0.98 -4.26
N ILE A 29 -2.21 0.77 -5.57
CA ILE A 29 -0.93 0.36 -6.15
C ILE A 29 0.06 1.51 -6.12
N TYR A 30 -0.41 2.67 -6.55
CA TYR A 30 0.34 3.92 -6.44
C TYR A 30 0.78 4.17 -5.00
N ARG A 31 -0.13 4.02 -4.03
CA ARG A 31 0.17 4.27 -2.62
C ARG A 31 1.16 3.26 -2.04
N LEU A 32 1.08 1.98 -2.40
CA LEU A 32 2.09 0.97 -2.04
C LEU A 32 3.47 1.29 -2.62
N TRP A 33 3.52 1.77 -3.87
CA TRP A 33 4.76 2.23 -4.50
C TRP A 33 5.36 3.43 -3.77
N GLN A 34 4.56 4.45 -3.46
CA GLN A 34 5.00 5.61 -2.68
C GLN A 34 5.55 5.20 -1.30
N LEU A 35 4.81 4.36 -0.56
CA LEU A 35 5.25 3.89 0.75
C LEU A 35 6.56 3.10 0.65
N SER A 36 6.71 2.27 -0.38
CA SER A 36 7.96 1.53 -0.61
C SER A 36 9.13 2.47 -0.89
N HIS A 37 8.91 3.55 -1.65
CA HIS A 37 9.93 4.55 -1.93
C HIS A 37 10.37 5.30 -0.67
N VAL A 38 9.43 5.65 0.22
CA VAL A 38 9.71 6.31 1.51
C VAL A 38 10.41 5.35 2.49
N ILE A 39 10.03 4.08 2.49
CA ILE A 39 10.54 3.05 3.42
C ILE A 39 11.94 2.58 3.05
N ASN A 40 12.18 2.31 1.76
CA ASN A 40 13.38 1.62 1.29
C ASN A 40 14.71 2.25 1.73
N PRO A 41 14.88 3.60 1.76
CA PRO A 41 16.12 4.22 2.24
C PRO A 41 16.39 4.08 3.74
N ARG A 42 15.44 3.52 4.53
CA ARG A 42 15.45 3.54 6.00
C ARG A 42 15.49 2.15 6.62
N VAL A 43 15.68 1.13 5.81
CA VAL A 43 15.69 -0.26 6.25
C VAL A 43 16.88 -0.96 5.62
N GLU A 44 17.48 -1.88 6.37
CA GLU A 44 18.57 -2.72 5.86
C GLU A 44 18.11 -3.66 4.75
N ASN A 45 16.84 -4.09 4.79
CA ASN A 45 16.25 -5.06 3.87
C ASN A 45 15.12 -4.42 3.02
N PRO A 46 15.47 -3.62 2.00
CA PRO A 46 14.51 -2.87 1.19
C PRO A 46 13.57 -3.80 0.41
N ILE A 47 12.41 -3.27 0.04
CA ILE A 47 11.48 -3.93 -0.87
C ILE A 47 12.09 -3.85 -2.28
N SER A 48 12.30 -5.01 -2.90
CA SER A 48 12.93 -5.12 -4.23
C SER A 48 12.21 -4.29 -5.28
N ARG A 49 12.96 -3.47 -6.02
CA ARG A 49 12.43 -2.68 -7.15
C ARG A 49 11.87 -3.56 -8.25
N ALA A 50 12.53 -4.70 -8.53
CA ALA A 50 12.06 -5.68 -9.49
C ALA A 50 10.70 -6.26 -9.06
N PHE A 51 10.57 -6.64 -7.78
CA PHE A 51 9.28 -7.11 -7.24
C PHE A 51 8.16 -6.06 -7.42
N THR A 52 8.43 -4.80 -7.07
CA THR A 52 7.42 -3.73 -7.21
C THR A 52 7.06 -3.46 -8.67
N ALA A 53 8.05 -3.47 -9.56
CA ALA A 53 7.82 -3.25 -10.99
C ALA A 53 7.00 -4.40 -11.59
N THR A 54 7.34 -5.65 -11.28
CA THR A 54 6.57 -6.83 -11.71
C THR A 54 5.13 -6.77 -11.21
N ALA A 55 4.92 -6.43 -9.92
CA ALA A 55 3.58 -6.29 -9.36
C ALA A 55 2.73 -5.25 -10.11
N ILE A 56 3.31 -4.08 -10.37
CA ILE A 56 2.66 -3.00 -11.13
C ILE A 56 2.35 -3.46 -12.56
N CYS A 57 3.32 -4.03 -13.26
CA CYS A 57 3.14 -4.48 -14.65
C CYS A 57 2.03 -5.52 -14.76
N ILE A 58 2.02 -6.55 -13.91
CA ILE A 58 0.97 -7.59 -13.92
C ILE A 58 -0.40 -6.96 -13.64
N HIS A 59 -0.49 -6.03 -12.69
CA HIS A 59 -1.74 -5.35 -12.38
C HIS A 59 -2.26 -4.51 -13.55
N VAL A 60 -1.39 -3.69 -14.15
CA VAL A 60 -1.75 -2.82 -15.29
C VAL A 60 -2.15 -3.66 -16.50
N LEU A 61 -1.39 -4.71 -16.83
CA LEU A 61 -1.73 -5.62 -17.94
C LEU A 61 -3.06 -6.33 -17.71
N SER A 62 -3.33 -6.78 -16.48
CA SER A 62 -4.62 -7.37 -16.10
C SER A 62 -5.76 -6.37 -16.31
N LEU A 63 -5.62 -5.15 -15.78
CA LEU A 63 -6.65 -4.12 -15.89
C LEU A 63 -6.89 -3.74 -17.35
N LEU A 64 -5.83 -3.51 -18.14
CA LEU A 64 -5.93 -3.21 -19.56
C LEU A 64 -6.61 -4.34 -20.32
N GLY A 65 -6.29 -5.60 -20.03
CA GLY A 65 -6.96 -6.76 -20.65
C GLY A 65 -8.46 -6.79 -20.37
N ILE A 66 -8.87 -6.49 -19.12
CA ILE A 66 -10.28 -6.39 -18.74
C ILE A 66 -10.95 -5.22 -19.47
N LEU A 67 -10.33 -4.04 -19.49
CA LEU A 67 -10.87 -2.86 -20.15
C LEU A 67 -11.02 -3.08 -21.67
N CYS A 68 -9.99 -3.63 -22.32
CA CYS A 68 -10.04 -3.93 -23.75
C CYS A 68 -11.17 -4.90 -24.10
N TYR A 69 -11.42 -5.90 -23.25
CA TYR A 69 -12.51 -6.84 -23.46
C TYR A 69 -13.90 -6.18 -23.43
N PHE A 70 -14.10 -5.19 -22.56
CA PHE A 70 -15.39 -4.50 -22.43
C PHE A 70 -15.57 -3.34 -23.42
N LEU A 71 -14.48 -2.74 -23.91
CA LEU A 71 -14.53 -1.58 -24.79
C LEU A 71 -14.46 -1.92 -26.28
N PHE A 72 -13.94 -3.10 -26.63
CA PHE A 72 -13.73 -3.51 -28.02
C PHE A 72 -14.25 -4.93 -28.27
N PRO A 73 -14.57 -5.29 -29.53
CA PRO A 73 -14.79 -6.68 -29.90
C PRO A 73 -13.53 -7.51 -29.60
N ALA A 74 -13.59 -8.37 -28.59
CA ALA A 74 -12.45 -9.15 -28.13
C ALA A 74 -12.84 -10.61 -27.88
N PRO A 75 -11.92 -11.57 -28.07
CA PRO A 75 -12.20 -12.98 -27.83
C PRO A 75 -12.35 -13.27 -26.31
N PRO A 76 -13.17 -14.24 -25.91
CA PRO A 76 -13.31 -14.67 -24.51
C PRO A 76 -11.99 -15.08 -23.85
N ALA A 77 -11.02 -15.57 -24.64
CA ALA A 77 -9.68 -15.90 -24.18
C ALA A 77 -8.96 -14.69 -23.54
N LEU A 78 -9.17 -13.47 -24.05
CA LEU A 78 -8.58 -12.26 -23.46
C LEU A 78 -9.09 -12.04 -22.03
N LEU A 79 -10.39 -12.19 -21.81
CA LEU A 79 -11.00 -12.04 -20.48
C LEU A 79 -10.46 -13.09 -19.50
N LEU A 80 -10.34 -14.34 -19.94
CA LEU A 80 -9.78 -15.41 -19.12
C LEU A 80 -8.33 -15.10 -18.71
N THR A 81 -7.48 -14.75 -19.67
CA THR A 81 -6.09 -14.36 -19.40
C THR A 81 -6.00 -13.16 -18.46
N ALA A 82 -6.83 -12.13 -18.67
CA ALA A 82 -6.85 -10.94 -17.84
C ALA A 82 -7.28 -11.25 -16.38
N LYS A 83 -8.24 -12.17 -16.19
CA LYS A 83 -8.65 -12.67 -14.87
C LYS A 83 -7.54 -13.47 -14.18
N LEU A 84 -6.83 -14.32 -14.91
CA LEU A 84 -5.68 -15.07 -14.37
C LEU A 84 -4.54 -14.14 -13.94
N LEU A 85 -4.24 -13.13 -14.76
CA LEU A 85 -3.29 -12.07 -14.39
C LEU A 85 -3.79 -11.25 -13.19
N HIS A 86 -5.10 -11.03 -13.06
CA HIS A 86 -5.68 -10.34 -11.92
C HIS A 86 -5.49 -11.11 -10.62
N LEU A 87 -5.73 -12.43 -10.66
CA LEU A 87 -5.52 -13.32 -9.53
C LEU A 87 -4.03 -13.32 -9.12
N LEU A 88 -3.12 -13.42 -10.09
CA LEU A 88 -1.68 -13.33 -9.84
C LEU A 88 -1.29 -11.96 -9.25
N SER A 89 -1.81 -10.86 -9.79
CA SER A 89 -1.63 -9.51 -9.27
C SER A 89 -2.09 -9.39 -7.81
N SER A 90 -3.23 -10.01 -7.47
CA SER A 90 -3.77 -10.01 -6.10
C SER A 90 -2.81 -10.68 -5.11
N LEU A 91 -2.17 -11.79 -5.49
CA LEU A 91 -1.15 -12.44 -4.66
C LEU A 91 0.07 -11.53 -4.43
N PHE A 92 0.56 -10.87 -5.49
CA PHE A 92 1.64 -9.89 -5.38
C PHE A 92 1.25 -8.74 -4.45
N HIS A 93 0.01 -8.24 -4.51
CA HIS A 93 -0.46 -7.18 -3.61
C HIS A 93 -0.48 -7.61 -2.15
N VAL A 94 -1.00 -8.79 -1.84
CA VAL A 94 -0.98 -9.30 -0.45
C VAL A 94 0.44 -9.38 0.09
N VAL A 95 1.37 -9.94 -0.71
CA VAL A 95 2.79 -10.00 -0.33
C VAL A 95 3.37 -8.60 -0.15
N TRP A 96 3.03 -7.65 -1.02
CA TRP A 96 3.53 -6.27 -0.95
C TRP A 96 3.03 -5.56 0.31
N ILE A 97 1.74 -5.69 0.64
CA ILE A 97 1.13 -5.14 1.87
C ILE A 97 1.86 -5.67 3.09
N ILE A 98 2.10 -6.98 3.16
CA ILE A 98 2.83 -7.59 4.28
C ILE A 98 4.26 -7.04 4.35
N LYS A 99 4.96 -6.91 3.21
CA LYS A 99 6.30 -6.33 3.15
C LYS A 99 6.31 -4.89 3.68
N VAL A 100 5.44 -4.01 3.16
CA VAL A 100 5.31 -2.61 3.60
C VAL A 100 4.99 -2.52 5.09
N ARG A 101 3.99 -3.27 5.54
CA ARG A 101 3.58 -3.34 6.96
C ARG A 101 4.76 -3.65 7.86
N ASN A 102 5.51 -4.72 7.56
CA ASN A 102 6.61 -5.19 8.40
C ASN A 102 7.69 -4.11 8.52
N ARG A 103 8.11 -3.50 7.40
CA ARG A 103 9.11 -2.43 7.42
C ARG A 103 8.61 -1.17 8.13
N LEU A 104 7.33 -0.82 7.97
CA LEU A 104 6.74 0.35 8.62
C LEU A 104 6.71 0.18 10.15
N ASN A 105 6.38 -1.03 10.64
CA ASN A 105 6.51 -1.35 12.06
C ASN A 105 7.98 -1.30 12.54
N THR A 106 8.93 -1.79 11.73
CA THR A 106 10.37 -1.73 12.04
C THR A 106 10.89 -0.29 12.15
N ILE A 107 10.59 0.57 11.16
CA ILE A 107 11.02 1.98 11.16
C ILE A 107 10.50 2.72 12.38
N ASN A 108 9.26 2.43 12.81
CA ASN A 108 8.65 3.06 13.98
C ASN A 108 9.06 2.41 15.31
N ASN A 109 9.89 1.37 15.27
CA ASN A 109 10.27 0.54 16.41
C ASN A 109 9.04 0.09 17.23
N ASN A 110 7.94 -0.25 16.54
CA ASN A 110 6.71 -0.71 17.16
C ASN A 110 6.81 -2.20 17.46
N LYS A 111 6.35 -2.62 18.64
CA LYS A 111 6.20 -4.02 19.04
C LYS A 111 4.73 -4.45 18.94
N LYS A 112 4.49 -5.76 18.83
CA LYS A 112 3.14 -6.31 18.83
C LYS A 112 2.46 -5.95 20.16
N GLY A 113 1.31 -5.27 20.08
CA GLY A 113 0.59 -4.75 21.25
C GLY A 113 0.68 -3.22 21.38
N ASP A 114 1.66 -2.58 20.75
CA ASP A 114 1.76 -1.12 20.76
C ASP A 114 0.54 -0.50 20.07
N VAL A 115 0.09 0.66 20.59
CA VAL A 115 -1.04 1.40 20.02
C VAL A 115 -0.82 1.72 18.54
N LEU A 116 0.41 1.98 18.10
CA LEU A 116 0.73 2.30 16.70
C LEU A 116 1.11 1.07 15.86
N TRP A 117 1.05 -0.14 16.42
CA TRP A 117 1.33 -1.37 15.69
C TRP A 117 0.31 -1.58 14.57
N LEU A 118 0.80 -1.82 13.36
CA LEU A 118 -0.04 -2.22 12.24
C LEU A 118 -0.46 -3.69 12.39
N ASN A 119 -1.75 -3.93 12.63
CA ASN A 119 -2.30 -5.28 12.72
C ASN A 119 -2.32 -5.95 11.33
N ALA A 120 -1.90 -7.21 11.24
CA ALA A 120 -1.84 -7.94 9.97
C ALA A 120 -3.22 -8.11 9.32
N LEU A 121 -4.25 -8.47 10.09
CA LEU A 121 -5.61 -8.67 9.60
C LEU A 121 -6.19 -7.37 9.02
N LEU A 122 -6.10 -6.28 9.79
CA LEU A 122 -6.57 -4.97 9.33
C LEU A 122 -5.78 -4.46 8.12
N SER A 123 -4.48 -4.73 8.06
CA SER A 123 -3.64 -4.40 6.90
C SER A 123 -4.08 -5.13 5.64
N SER A 124 -4.46 -6.40 5.76
CA SER A 124 -4.91 -7.20 4.62
C SER A 124 -6.31 -6.82 4.13
N PHE A 125 -7.23 -6.44 5.02
CA PHE A 125 -8.58 -6.03 4.63
C PHE A 125 -8.63 -4.57 4.14
N PHE A 126 -8.05 -3.64 4.89
CA PHE A 126 -8.15 -2.20 4.63
C PHE A 126 -6.93 -1.62 3.89
N HIS A 127 -5.92 -2.44 3.60
CA HIS A 127 -4.81 -2.10 2.73
C HIS A 127 -4.13 -0.76 3.14
N VAL A 128 -3.92 0.12 2.16
CA VAL A 128 -3.28 1.43 2.32
C VAL A 128 -4.14 2.43 3.08
N ILE A 129 -5.45 2.21 3.21
CA ILE A 129 -6.36 3.08 3.98
C ILE A 129 -6.02 2.95 5.47
N TYR A 130 -5.86 1.71 5.95
CA TYR A 130 -5.44 1.46 7.33
C TYR A 130 -4.01 1.93 7.60
N PHE A 131 -3.11 1.80 6.61
CA PHE A 131 -1.76 2.37 6.72
C PHE A 131 -1.82 3.88 6.91
N GLN A 132 -2.63 4.58 6.12
CA GLN A 132 -2.79 6.02 6.26
C GLN A 132 -3.36 6.40 7.63
N TYR A 133 -4.37 5.67 8.11
CA TYR A 133 -4.93 5.89 9.44
C TYR A 133 -3.86 5.80 10.53
N LYS A 134 -3.03 4.75 10.52
CA LYS A 134 -1.93 4.59 11.50
C LYS A 134 -0.81 5.64 11.34
N ILE A 135 -0.50 6.03 10.12
CA ILE A 135 0.47 7.10 9.86
C ILE A 135 -0.01 8.41 10.48
N ASN A 136 -1.29 8.79 10.27
CA ASN A 136 -1.86 9.99 10.87
C ASN A 136 -1.79 9.96 12.40
N GLN A 137 -2.13 8.83 13.03
CA GLN A 137 -1.99 8.67 14.48
C GLN A 137 -0.54 8.89 14.95
N THR A 138 0.44 8.43 14.17
CA THR A 138 1.86 8.57 14.50
C THR A 138 2.31 10.03 14.41
N VAL A 139 1.89 10.74 13.35
CA VAL A 139 2.17 12.17 13.15
C VAL A 139 1.53 13.00 14.27
N ASP A 140 0.27 12.74 14.60
CA ASP A 140 -0.45 13.45 15.65
C ASP A 140 0.18 13.24 17.03
N SER A 141 0.49 11.99 17.38
CA SER A 141 1.20 11.66 18.64
C SER A 141 2.57 12.34 18.75
N GLY A 142 3.27 12.51 17.62
CA GLY A 142 4.55 13.22 17.56
C GLY A 142 4.39 14.73 17.77
N ARG A 143 3.31 15.32 17.22
CA ARG A 143 2.98 16.74 17.39
C ARG A 143 2.65 17.08 18.85
N THR A 144 1.81 16.29 19.51
CA THR A 144 1.44 16.53 20.92
C THR A 144 2.67 16.55 21.83
N LYS A 145 3.57 15.58 21.68
CA LYS A 145 4.83 15.52 22.46
C LYS A 145 5.77 16.70 22.23
N LYS A 146 5.71 17.36 21.07
CA LYS A 146 6.51 18.55 20.77
C LYS A 146 5.94 19.81 21.43
N LEU A 147 4.62 19.86 21.64
CA LEU A 147 3.96 20.99 22.31
C LEU A 147 4.10 20.94 23.83
N GLU A 148 4.31 19.74 24.38
CA GLU A 148 4.48 19.49 25.83
C GLU A 148 5.96 19.54 26.29
N ALA A 149 6.91 19.75 25.37
CA ALA A 149 8.36 19.78 25.62
C ALA A 149 8.92 21.19 25.44
#